data_AF-A0A257QDX3-F1
#
_entry.id   AF-A0A257QDX3-F1
#
_cell.length_a   1.000
_cell.length_b   1.000
_cell.length_c   1.000
_cell.angle_alpha   90.00
_cell.angle_beta   90.00
_cell.angle_gamma   90.00
#
_symmetry.space_group_name_H-M   'P 1'
#
loop_
_entity.id
_entity.type
_entity.pdbx_description
1 polymer ?
#
loop_
_entity_poly.entity_id
_entity_poly.type
_entity_poly.pdbx_seq_one_letter_code
_entity_poly.pdbx_strand_id
1 'polypeptide(L)'
;MRILTRYVVRESVLATIGVASTLLLIMLANLLARVLAQAADGTLPTSLIPALMGFNAVKLLIYVLPVGLFIGLMFALGRMSRDSELTVLRSCGFSLTHLSRAILWLAIPVSVLT
;
A
#
# COMPACT_ATOMS: atom_id res chain seq x y z
N MET A 1 -15.46 -20.75 7.70
CA MET A 1 -15.31 -19.50 6.92
C MET A 1 -14.24 -18.52 7.45
N ARG A 2 -13.96 -18.42 8.76
CA ARG A 2 -12.93 -17.50 9.30
C ARG A 2 -11.51 -17.67 8.71
N ILE A 3 -11.09 -18.89 8.41
CA ILE A 3 -9.77 -19.19 7.83
C ILE A 3 -9.63 -18.50 6.47
N LEU A 4 -10.71 -18.53 5.69
CA LEU A 4 -10.77 -18.01 4.34
C LEU A 4 -10.72 -16.48 4.31
N THR A 5 -11.49 -15.83 5.20
CA THR A 5 -11.43 -14.37 5.40
C THR A 5 -10.02 -13.93 5.81
N ARG A 6 -9.36 -14.69 6.70
CA ARG A 6 -7.98 -14.40 7.13
C ARG A 6 -6.99 -14.55 5.98
N TYR A 7 -7.18 -15.54 5.11
CA TYR A 7 -6.37 -15.71 3.91
C TYR A 7 -6.49 -14.50 2.97
N VAL A 8 -7.72 -14.10 2.63
CA VAL A 8 -7.98 -12.93 1.77
C VAL A 8 -7.37 -11.65 2.34
N VAL A 9 -7.54 -11.42 3.65
CA VAL A 9 -6.97 -10.24 4.32
C VAL A 9 -5.44 -10.30 4.27
N ARG A 10 -4.83 -11.44 4.58
CA ARG A 10 -3.36 -11.58 4.57
C ARG A 10 -2.79 -11.33 3.18
N GLU A 11 -3.40 -11.91 2.14
CA GLU A 11 -2.95 -11.72 0.77
C GLU A 11 -3.09 -10.27 0.31
N SER A 12 -4.21 -9.62 0.67
CA SER A 12 -4.46 -8.21 0.37
C SER A 12 -3.49 -7.27 1.12
N VAL A 13 -3.16 -7.57 2.38
CA VAL A 13 -2.18 -6.81 3.18
C VAL A 13 -0.79 -6.92 2.56
N LEU A 14 -0.37 -8.14 2.20
CA LEU A 14 0.94 -8.36 1.57
C LEU A 14 1.06 -7.62 0.24
N ALA A 15 0.03 -7.68 -0.60
CA ALA A 15 -0.01 -6.94 -1.86
C ALA A 15 0.03 -5.42 -1.63
N THR A 16 -0.75 -4.91 -0.66
CA THR A 16 -0.78 -3.49 -0.29
C THR A 16 0.58 -3.00 0.19
N ILE A 17 1.25 -3.74 1.07
CA ILE A 17 2.59 -3.39 1.57
C ILE A 17 3.62 -3.42 0.43
N GLY A 18 3.55 -4.43 -0.44
CA GLY A 18 4.43 -4.52 -1.61
C GLY A 18 4.29 -3.31 -2.54
N VAL A 19 3.05 -2.93 -2.87
CA VAL A 19 2.78 -1.77 -3.72
C VAL A 19 3.14 -0.46 -3.02
N ALA A 20 2.74 -0.28 -1.77
CA ALA A 20 3.03 0.93 -1.00
C ALA A 20 4.54 1.16 -0.82
N SER A 21 5.30 0.11 -0.49
CA SER A 21 6.76 0.19 -0.39
C SER A 21 7.41 0.54 -1.72
N THR A 22 6.96 -0.06 -2.83
CA THR A 22 7.45 0.28 -4.18
C THR A 22 7.19 1.75 -4.52
N LEU A 23 5.97 2.25 -4.30
CA LEU A 23 5.61 3.65 -4.53
C LEU A 23 6.42 4.60 -3.64
N LEU A 24 6.56 4.27 -2.35
CA LEU A 24 7.33 5.06 -1.40
C LEU A 24 8.79 5.17 -1.83
N LEU A 25 9.41 4.06 -2.26
CA LEU A 25 10.79 4.05 -2.77
C LEU A 25 10.94 4.93 -4.02
N ILE A 26 10.00 4.84 -4.97
CA ILE A 26 10.01 5.68 -6.17
C ILE A 26 9.92 7.17 -5.78
N MET A 27 9.02 7.54 -4.87
CA MET A 27 8.85 8.92 -4.44
C MET A 27 10.05 9.45 -3.65
N LEU A 28 10.62 8.62 -2.76
CA LEU A 28 11.81 8.97 -2.00
C LEU A 28 13.04 9.15 -2.90
N ALA A 29 13.22 8.29 -3.90
CA ALA A 29 14.29 8.44 -4.88
C ALA A 29 14.18 9.77 -5.65
N ASN A 30 12.96 10.11 -6.09
CA ASN A 30 12.69 11.40 -6.75
C ASN A 30 12.98 12.60 -5.83
N LEU A 31 12.56 12.50 -4.57
CA LEU A 31 12.82 13.56 -3.59
C LEU A 31 14.31 13.71 -3.30
N LEU A 32 15.03 12.60 -3.17
CA LEU A 32 16.48 12.61 -2.95
C LEU A 32 17.20 13.26 -4.12
N ALA A 33 16.87 12.89 -5.36
CA ALA A 33 17.42 13.52 -6.55
C ALA A 33 17.17 15.04 -6.56
N ARG A 34 15.96 15.47 -6.18
CA ARG A 34 15.60 16.90 -6.11
C ARG A 34 16.38 17.65 -5.02
N VAL A 35 16.54 17.05 -3.85
CA VAL A 35 17.28 17.66 -2.73
C VAL A 35 18.78 17.73 -3.04
N LEU A 36 19.34 16.71 -3.69
CA LEU A 36 20.74 16.72 -4.13
C LEU A 36 20.99 17.80 -5.19
N ALA A 37 20.05 18.01 -6.13
CA ALA A 37 20.14 19.10 -7.09
C ALA A 37 20.16 20.48 -6.38
N GLN A 38 19.27 20.69 -5.41
CA GLN A 38 19.22 21.94 -4.63
C GLN A 38 20.48 22.18 -3.77
N ALA A 39 21.10 21.11 -3.27
CA ALA A 39 22.37 21.19 -2.55
C ALA A 39 23.52 21.56 -3.50
N ALA A 40 23.51 21.06 -4.75
CA ALA A 40 24.48 21.45 -5.78
C ALA A 40 24.36 22.93 -6.17
N ASP A 41 23.13 23.47 -6.16
CA ASP A 41 22.85 24.90 -6.37
C ASP A 41 23.22 25.77 -5.15
N GLY A 42 23.71 25.18 -4.05
CA GLY A 42 24.15 25.89 -2.84
C GLY A 42 23.02 26.43 -1.95
N THR A 43 21.76 26.10 -2.26
CA THR A 43 20.58 26.63 -1.56
C THR A 43 20.27 25.92 -0.24
N LEU A 44 20.84 24.72 -0.02
CA LEU A 44 20.49 23.83 1.08
C LEU A 44 21.72 23.23 1.77
N PRO A 45 21.85 23.37 3.10
CA PRO A 45 22.90 22.70 3.87
C PRO A 45 22.73 21.18 3.82
N THR A 46 23.80 20.46 3.47
CA THR A 46 23.79 18.99 3.33
C THR A 46 23.52 18.25 4.65
N SER A 47 23.76 18.90 5.78
CA SER A 47 23.48 18.37 7.13
C SER A 47 21.99 18.16 7.41
N LEU A 48 21.10 18.90 6.73
CA LEU A 48 19.65 18.82 6.91
C LEU A 48 19.00 17.74 6.03
N ILE A 49 19.69 17.26 4.99
CA ILE A 49 19.17 16.28 4.03
C ILE A 49 18.60 15.02 4.70
N PRO A 50 19.34 14.32 5.61
CA PRO A 50 18.81 13.11 6.24
C PRO A 50 17.59 13.38 7.13
N ALA A 51 17.56 14.51 7.85
CA ALA A 51 16.40 14.90 8.67
C ALA A 51 15.17 15.23 7.80
N LEU A 52 15.37 15.98 6.71
CA LEU A 52 14.33 16.28 5.71
C LEU A 52 13.81 15.02 5.04
N MET A 53 14.70 14.11 4.64
CA MET A 53 14.34 12.81 4.07
C MET A 53 13.46 12.00 5.03
N GLY A 54 13.84 11.90 6.31
CA GLY A 54 13.06 11.18 7.32
C GLY A 54 11.66 11.76 7.52
N PHE A 55 11.55 13.09 7.67
CA PHE A 55 10.26 13.76 7.79
C PHE A 55 9.39 13.59 6.53
N ASN A 56 9.98 13.72 5.34
CA ASN A 56 9.24 13.53 4.10
C ASN A 56 8.85 12.07 3.87
N ALA A 57 9.65 11.10 4.32
CA ALA A 57 9.29 9.68 4.23
C ALA A 57 7.99 9.39 4.98
N VAL A 58 7.86 9.89 6.21
CA VAL A 58 6.62 9.75 7.01
C VAL A 58 5.45 10.47 6.34
N LYS A 59 5.67 11.69 5.84
CA LYS A 59 4.65 12.45 5.11
C LYS A 59 4.18 11.72 3.86
N LEU A 60 5.10 11.20 3.05
CA LEU A 60 4.80 10.44 1.84
C LEU A 60 4.07 9.13 2.16
N LEU A 61 4.43 8.46 3.25
CA LEU A 61 3.77 7.23 3.69
C LEU A 61 2.25 7.44 3.88
N ILE A 62 1.85 8.56 4.47
CA ILE A 62 0.44 8.93 4.66
C ILE A 62 -0.29 9.07 3.31
N TYR A 63 0.35 9.66 2.29
CA TYR A 63 -0.26 9.77 0.95
C TYR A 63 -0.26 8.45 0.18
N VAL A 64 0.79 7.64 0.34
CA VAL A 64 0.98 6.40 -0.40
C VAL A 64 0.10 5.28 0.15
N LEU A 65 -0.23 5.26 1.44
CA LEU A 65 -1.06 4.22 2.05
C LEU A 65 -2.42 4.00 1.35
N PRO A 66 -3.26 5.02 1.10
CA PRO A 66 -4.58 4.83 0.50
C PRO A 66 -4.46 4.42 -0.98
N VAL A 67 -3.50 4.98 -1.70
CA VAL A 67 -3.21 4.62 -3.10
C VAL A 67 -2.70 3.19 -3.18
N GLY A 68 -1.77 2.82 -2.30
CA GLY A 68 -1.20 1.49 -2.18
C GLY A 68 -2.25 0.47 -1.77
N LEU A 69 -3.20 0.83 -0.90
CA LEU A 69 -4.33 -0.01 -0.54
C LEU A 69 -5.21 -0.27 -1.76
N PHE A 70 -5.59 0.76 -2.51
CA PHE A 70 -6.43 0.60 -3.69
C PHE A 70 -5.77 -0.33 -4.74
N ILE A 71 -4.52 -0.05 -5.10
CA ILE A 71 -3.79 -0.82 -6.11
C ILE A 71 -3.47 -2.22 -5.58
N GLY A 72 -3.05 -2.34 -4.32
CA GLY A 72 -2.75 -3.62 -3.69
C GLY A 72 -3.96 -4.55 -3.63
N LEU A 73 -5.14 -4.00 -3.31
CA LEU A 73 -6.39 -4.75 -3.31
C LEU A 73 -6.77 -5.22 -4.72
N MET A 74 -6.63 -4.34 -5.72
CA MET A 74 -6.83 -4.71 -7.13
C MET A 74 -5.88 -5.83 -7.56
N PHE A 75 -4.61 -5.78 -7.14
CA PHE A 75 -3.61 -6.79 -7.47
C PHE A 75 -3.93 -8.15 -6.81
N ALA A 76 -4.26 -8.15 -5.52
CA ALA A 76 -4.61 -9.36 -4.79
C ALA A 76 -5.89 -10.00 -5.34
N LEU A 77 -6.96 -9.22 -5.51
CA LEU A 77 -8.22 -9.71 -6.07
C LEU A 77 -8.06 -10.15 -7.54
N GLY A 78 -7.22 -9.44 -8.30
CA GLY A 78 -6.87 -9.79 -9.67
C GLY A 78 -6.18 -11.15 -9.76
N ARG A 79 -5.20 -11.43 -8.88
CA ARG A 79 -4.57 -12.75 -8.81
C ARG A 79 -5.56 -13.84 -8.41
N MET A 80 -6.31 -13.64 -7.32
CA MET A 80 -7.31 -14.62 -6.88
C MET A 80 -8.40 -14.89 -7.92
N SER A 81 -8.72 -13.91 -8.76
CA SER A 81 -9.65 -14.07 -9.88
C SER A 81 -9.01 -14.86 -11.03
N ARG A 82 -7.72 -14.60 -11.33
CA ARG A 82 -6.96 -15.30 -12.37
C ARG A 82 -6.71 -16.77 -12.03
N ASP A 83 -6.43 -17.06 -10.77
CA ASP A 83 -6.22 -18.41 -10.25
C ASP A 83 -7.54 -19.17 -10.00
N SER A 84 -8.68 -18.57 -10.40
CA SER A 84 -10.04 -19.09 -10.21
C SER A 84 -10.44 -19.35 -8.75
N GLU A 85 -9.64 -18.92 -7.77
CA GLU A 85 -9.96 -19.04 -6.34
C GLU A 85 -11.28 -18.33 -6.05
N LEU A 86 -11.46 -17.09 -6.52
CA LEU A 86 -12.68 -16.32 -6.27
C LEU A 86 -13.94 -17.03 -6.82
N THR A 87 -13.80 -17.75 -7.93
CA THR A 87 -14.88 -18.51 -8.58
C THR A 87 -15.24 -19.75 -7.76
N VAL A 88 -14.25 -20.50 -7.29
CA VAL A 88 -14.45 -21.66 -6.41
C VAL A 88 -15.08 -21.26 -5.08
N LEU A 89 -14.64 -20.14 -4.51
CA LEU A 89 -15.21 -19.63 -3.26
C LEU A 89 -16.69 -19.30 -3.43
N ARG A 90 -17.06 -18.65 -4.54
CA ARG A 90 -18.46 -18.34 -4.84
C ARG A 90 -19.31 -19.59 -5.06
N SER A 91 -18.78 -20.63 -5.72
CA SER A 91 -19.53 -21.89 -5.91
C SER A 91 -19.73 -22.67 -4.60
N CYS A 92 -18.83 -22.53 -3.63
CA CYS A 92 -18.99 -23.07 -2.27
C CYS A 92 -19.89 -22.21 -1.34
N GLY A 93 -20.60 -21.21 -1.88
CA GLY A 93 -21.51 -20.36 -1.11
C GLY A 93 -20.83 -19.22 -0.33
N PHE A 94 -19.58 -18.87 -0.65
CA PHE A 94 -18.93 -17.68 -0.07
C PHE A 94 -19.55 -16.41 -0.64
N SER A 95 -20.39 -15.75 0.16
CA SER A 95 -21.08 -14.53 -0.23
C SER A 95 -20.11 -13.35 -0.43
N LEU A 96 -20.42 -12.47 -1.38
CA LEU A 96 -19.71 -11.22 -1.64
C LEU A 96 -19.64 -10.31 -0.39
N THR A 97 -20.60 -10.43 0.52
CA THR A 97 -20.62 -9.72 1.81
C THR A 97 -19.44 -10.09 2.72
N HIS A 98 -18.96 -11.32 2.66
CA HIS A 98 -17.80 -11.75 3.45
C HIS A 98 -16.51 -11.17 2.87
N LEU A 99 -16.43 -11.07 1.53
CA LEU A 99 -15.33 -10.42 0.84
C LEU A 99 -15.28 -8.92 1.17
N SER A 100 -16.41 -8.22 1.08
CA SER A 100 -16.47 -6.79 1.40
C SER A 100 -16.14 -6.52 2.86
N ARG A 101 -16.58 -7.37 3.80
CA ARG A 101 -16.22 -7.25 5.22
C ARG A 101 -14.73 -7.48 5.48
N ALA A 102 -14.08 -8.37 4.72
CA ALA A 102 -12.64 -8.58 4.77
C ALA A 102 -11.87 -7.33 4.31
N ILE A 103 -12.32 -6.73 3.21
CA ILE A 103 -11.73 -5.51 2.65
C ILE A 103 -11.93 -4.33 3.60
N LEU A 104 -13.13 -4.17 4.16
CA LEU A 104 -13.42 -3.12 5.15
C LEU A 104 -12.54 -3.23 6.40
N TRP A 105 -12.26 -4.45 6.85
CA TRP A 105 -11.34 -4.68 7.96
C TRP A 105 -9.91 -4.15 7.69
N LEU A 106 -9.52 -4.09 6.42
CA LEU A 106 -8.22 -3.56 5.98
C LEU A 106 -8.30 -2.05 5.71
N ALA A 107 -9.41 -1.58 5.14
CA ALA A 107 -9.62 -0.17 4.79
C ALA A 107 -9.83 0.73 6.01
N ILE A 108 -10.53 0.27 7.06
CA ILE A 108 -10.80 1.06 8.27
C ILE A 108 -9.51 1.54 8.95
N PRO A 109 -8.52 0.67 9.30
CA PRO A 109 -7.31 1.14 9.97
C PRO A 109 -6.47 2.06 9.08
N VAL A 110 -6.45 1.82 7.76
CA VAL A 110 -5.76 2.71 6.82
C VAL A 110 -6.44 4.08 6.78
N SER A 111 -7.77 4.11 6.70
CA SER A 111 -8.57 5.34 6.71
C SER A 111 -8.48 6.13 8.01
N VAL A 112 -8.20 5.48 9.15
CA VAL A 112 -8.01 6.16 10.44
C VAL A 112 -6.58 6.71 10.57
N LEU A 113 -5.62 6.05 9.92
CA LEU A 113 -4.20 6.43 9.99
C LEU A 113 -3.87 7.61 9.06
N THR A 114 -4.61 7.75 7.95
CA THR A 114 -4.38 8.78 6.92
C THR A 114 -5.39 9.90 6.97
#